data_AF-A0AAD6D1M8-F1
#
_entry.id   AF-A0AAD6D1M8-F1
#
_cell.length_a   1.000
_cell.length_b   1.000
_cell.length_c   1.000
_cell.angle_alpha   90.00
_cell.angle_beta   90.00
_cell.angle_gamma   90.00
#
_symmetry.space_group_name_H-M   'P 1'
#
loop_
_entity.id
_entity.type
_entity.pdbx_description
1 polymer ?
#
loop_
_entity_poly.entity_id
_entity_poly.type
_entity_poly.pdbx_seq_one_letter_code
_entity_poly.pdbx_strand_id
1 'polypeptide(L)'
;MPHLKDEELGKKDDDHRLPPARSRFLPQLSKFPRPRRLIAAFIGLVLVYQFFKHMPTDLRPARERYDPRFRQQNPLPPPPTSPQSPVVPQIDIPSDSGMQGEKNKGGLYDGKIKLYELASSLPTDKHPENVLSGAVLFAGSDLHCITDMLPLACRMAREQQNHVHLALFGKEEVSVDGIKQVNGIVESDCPIVWHDSRPDYAAQSTDDRVARSVKGGLRFIETYIAPEVIITGRKDWEDPFFFGGLERHLWEVGTPHIALPTTSRDLMWMASIESTALKVWNDIRVDMVVHASQSAGSLVRLLRSLDAADYLGFTPKLTIELPRK
;
A
#
# COMPACT_ATOMS: atom_id res chain seq x y z
N MET A 1 33.24 -22.02 -59.56
CA MET A 1 34.48 -22.33 -58.82
C MET A 1 35.33 -21.07 -58.75
N PRO A 2 36.06 -20.76 -57.66
CA PRO A 2 35.94 -21.20 -56.28
C PRO A 2 35.88 -20.03 -55.25
N HIS A 3 35.63 -20.44 -54.01
CA HIS A 3 35.64 -19.71 -52.74
C HIS A 3 37.00 -19.08 -52.33
N LEU A 4 36.95 -18.37 -51.19
CA LEU A 4 37.86 -18.46 -50.01
C LEU A 4 38.92 -17.35 -49.81
N LYS A 5 38.72 -16.53 -48.76
CA LYS A 5 39.49 -16.49 -47.48
C LYS A 5 39.19 -15.16 -46.76
N ASP A 6 38.53 -15.15 -45.62
CA ASP A 6 38.94 -15.58 -44.27
C ASP A 6 39.94 -14.65 -43.57
N GLU A 7 39.56 -14.36 -42.33
CA GLU A 7 40.18 -13.64 -41.23
C GLU A 7 41.71 -13.78 -41.09
N GLU A 8 42.38 -12.70 -40.64
CA GLU A 8 43.45 -12.86 -39.66
C GLU A 8 43.39 -11.77 -38.57
N LEU A 9 43.26 -12.27 -37.36
CA LEU A 9 43.39 -11.59 -36.07
C LEU A 9 44.80 -11.05 -35.85
N GLY A 10 44.87 -9.97 -35.08
CA GLY A 10 45.71 -9.93 -33.88
C GLY A 10 47.20 -9.66 -34.07
N LYS A 11 47.61 -8.43 -33.70
CA LYS A 11 48.86 -8.29 -32.95
C LYS A 11 48.69 -7.34 -31.77
N LYS A 12 49.25 -7.84 -30.69
CA LYS A 12 49.16 -7.49 -29.28
C LYS A 12 50.55 -6.97 -28.86
N ASP A 13 50.52 -6.12 -27.84
CA ASP A 13 51.62 -5.73 -26.93
C ASP A 13 52.75 -4.83 -27.43
N ASP A 14 52.95 -3.74 -26.65
CA ASP A 14 54.14 -3.47 -25.83
C ASP A 14 54.65 -2.02 -25.95
N ASP A 15 54.35 -1.21 -24.94
CA ASP A 15 55.31 -0.22 -24.43
C ASP A 15 54.99 0.11 -22.96
N HIS A 16 55.38 -0.82 -22.10
CA HIS A 16 55.61 -0.53 -20.68
C HIS A 16 56.92 0.24 -20.52
N ARG A 17 56.87 1.45 -19.97
CA ARG A 17 58.03 2.07 -19.30
C ARG A 17 57.64 2.58 -17.93
N LEU A 18 58.22 1.93 -16.92
CA LEU A 18 58.27 2.34 -15.51
C LEU A 18 59.63 3.03 -15.21
N PRO A 19 59.75 3.72 -14.06
CA PRO A 19 60.39 5.04 -13.94
C PRO A 19 61.80 5.00 -13.34
N PRO A 20 62.49 6.15 -13.24
CA PRO A 20 63.52 6.33 -12.23
C PRO A 20 63.05 7.24 -11.09
N ALA A 21 63.47 6.87 -9.88
CA ALA A 21 63.06 7.42 -8.60
C ALA A 21 63.93 8.60 -8.11
N ARG A 22 63.33 9.30 -7.14
CA ARG A 22 63.90 10.04 -5.98
C ARG A 22 64.26 11.54 -6.08
N SER A 23 63.38 12.28 -5.38
CA SER A 23 63.66 13.21 -4.27
C SER A 23 64.05 14.65 -4.61
N ARG A 24 63.26 15.62 -4.11
CA ARG A 24 63.53 16.35 -2.86
C ARG A 24 62.40 17.34 -2.55
N PHE A 25 62.25 17.56 -1.25
CA PHE A 25 61.25 18.34 -0.55
C PHE A 25 61.31 19.85 -0.85
N LEU A 26 60.15 20.50 -0.94
CA LEU A 26 59.97 21.91 -0.62
C LEU A 26 58.61 22.10 0.08
N PRO A 27 58.56 22.78 1.23
CA PRO A 27 57.32 22.96 1.99
C PRO A 27 56.50 24.09 1.37
N GLN A 28 55.26 23.80 1.00
CA GLN A 28 54.32 24.85 0.60
C GLN A 28 53.83 25.60 1.84
N LEU A 29 54.13 26.89 1.81
CA LEU A 29 53.74 27.94 2.74
C LEU A 29 52.24 27.87 3.09
N SER A 30 51.98 27.87 4.40
CA SER A 30 50.69 28.04 5.06
C SER A 30 49.78 29.08 4.37
N LYS A 31 48.65 28.62 3.83
CA LYS A 31 47.54 29.50 3.43
C LYS A 31 46.71 29.80 4.68
N PHE A 32 46.68 31.08 5.07
CA PHE A 32 45.80 31.61 6.10
C PHE A 32 44.35 31.07 5.97
N PRO A 33 43.72 30.63 7.07
CA PRO A 33 42.36 30.09 7.01
C PRO A 33 41.37 31.20 6.68
N ARG A 34 40.55 30.95 5.65
CA ARG A 34 39.47 31.81 5.19
C ARG A 34 38.53 32.19 6.36
N PRO A 35 38.15 33.48 6.52
CA PRO A 35 37.44 34.00 7.71
C PRO A 35 36.10 33.31 8.01
N ARG A 36 35.50 32.64 7.02
CA ARG A 36 34.26 31.88 7.18
C ARG A 36 34.38 30.68 8.14
N ARG A 37 35.57 30.06 8.26
CA ARG A 37 35.78 28.93 9.17
C ARG A 37 35.91 29.36 10.64
N LEU A 38 36.45 30.55 10.89
CA LEU A 38 36.54 31.11 12.24
C LEU A 38 35.17 31.52 12.78
N ILE A 39 34.31 32.07 11.91
CA ILE A 39 32.93 32.41 12.27
C ILE A 39 32.12 31.15 12.60
N ALA A 40 32.25 30.08 11.79
CA ALA A 40 31.57 28.81 12.07
C ALA A 40 32.05 28.16 13.37
N ALA A 41 33.36 28.23 13.67
CA ALA A 41 33.90 27.75 14.93
C ALA A 41 33.36 28.55 16.13
N PHE A 42 33.24 29.88 16.00
CA PHE A 42 32.67 30.73 17.03
C PHE A 42 31.18 30.44 17.27
N ILE A 43 30.39 30.28 16.20
CA ILE A 43 28.96 29.90 16.30
C ILE A 43 28.83 28.52 16.96
N GLY A 44 29.65 27.54 16.55
CA GLY A 44 29.67 26.22 17.16
C GLY A 44 29.97 26.27 18.66
N LEU A 45 30.93 27.10 19.08
CA LEU A 45 31.29 27.27 20.49
C LEU A 45 30.18 27.93 21.30
N VAL A 46 29.47 28.91 20.72
CA VAL A 46 28.29 29.53 21.35
C VAL A 46 27.15 28.53 21.51
N LEU A 47 26.89 27.68 20.52
CA LEU A 47 25.87 26.63 20.61
C LEU A 47 26.21 25.59 21.66
N VAL A 48 27.46 25.16 21.74
CA VAL A 48 27.93 24.23 22.79
C VAL A 48 27.79 24.87 24.17
N TYR A 49 28.17 26.14 24.33
CA TYR A 49 27.98 26.86 25.57
C TYR A 49 26.51 26.96 25.98
N GLN A 50 25.62 27.31 25.05
CA GLN A 50 24.18 27.35 25.31
C GLN A 50 23.60 25.98 25.65
N PHE A 51 24.09 24.91 25.00
CA PHE A 51 23.68 23.54 25.32
C PHE A 51 24.06 23.19 26.76
N PHE A 52 25.29 23.42 27.20
CA PHE A 52 25.70 23.12 28.58
C PHE A 52 25.04 24.05 29.60
N LYS A 53 24.78 25.32 29.25
CA LYS A 53 24.11 26.27 30.14
C LYS A 53 22.61 25.97 30.33
N HIS A 54 21.96 25.45 29.30
CA HIS A 54 20.53 25.11 29.32
C HIS A 54 20.28 23.61 29.44
N MET A 55 21.31 22.80 29.71
CA MET A 55 21.14 21.39 30.04
C MET A 55 20.56 21.30 31.46
N PRO A 56 19.33 20.79 31.64
CA PRO A 56 18.77 20.60 32.97
C PRO A 56 19.51 19.44 33.64
N THR A 57 20.48 19.76 34.48
CA THR A 57 21.31 18.77 35.19
C THR A 57 20.65 18.14 36.42
N ASP A 58 19.34 18.36 36.63
CA ASP A 58 18.57 17.73 37.73
C ASP A 58 17.83 16.46 37.30
N LEU A 59 18.44 15.63 36.45
CA LEU A 59 17.94 14.30 36.15
C LEU A 59 18.59 13.27 37.08
N ARG A 60 17.88 12.85 38.13
CA ARG A 60 18.28 11.73 38.99
C ARG A 60 18.53 10.46 38.17
N PRO A 61 19.49 9.60 38.58
CA PRO A 61 19.87 8.39 37.86
C PRO A 61 18.67 7.47 37.57
N ALA A 62 18.66 6.86 36.39
CA ALA A 62 17.53 6.06 35.89
C ALA A 62 17.10 4.86 36.78
N ARG A 63 17.95 4.45 37.73
CA ARG A 63 17.62 3.38 38.69
C ARG A 63 16.64 3.79 39.80
N GLU A 64 16.44 5.08 40.04
CA GLU A 64 15.49 5.57 41.07
C GLU A 64 14.07 5.83 40.53
N ARG A 65 13.81 5.58 39.24
CA ARG A 65 12.47 5.78 38.63
C ARG A 65 11.57 4.54 38.70
N TYR A 66 12.05 3.44 39.28
CA TYR A 66 11.24 2.24 39.49
C TYR A 66 10.93 2.10 40.99
N ASP A 67 9.83 2.72 41.43
CA ASP A 67 9.29 2.50 42.77
C ASP A 67 8.17 1.44 42.69
N PRO A 68 8.38 0.21 43.23
CA PRO A 68 7.40 -0.87 43.15
C PRO A 68 6.16 -0.65 44.04
N ARG A 69 6.04 0.50 44.72
CA ARG A 69 4.94 0.83 45.63
C ARG A 69 3.65 1.32 44.96
N PHE A 70 3.65 1.58 43.65
CA PHE A 70 2.44 2.02 42.93
C PHE A 70 1.47 0.89 42.53
N ARG A 71 1.64 -0.34 43.05
CA ARG A 71 0.80 -1.48 42.65
C ARG A 71 -0.26 -1.95 43.66
N GLN A 72 -0.48 -1.28 44.80
CA GLN A 72 -1.52 -1.74 45.74
C GLN A 72 -2.29 -0.61 46.43
N GLN A 73 -3.59 -0.55 46.09
CA GLN A 73 -4.75 -0.12 46.90
C GLN A 73 -4.77 1.38 47.30
N ASN A 74 -5.82 2.19 47.04
CA ASN A 74 -7.25 1.94 47.20
C ASN A 74 -8.07 3.15 46.63
N PRO A 75 -9.42 3.12 46.63
CA PRO A 75 -10.29 3.85 45.68
C PRO A 75 -10.49 5.33 46.01
N LEU A 76 -10.69 6.17 44.98
CA LEU A 76 -11.03 7.59 45.13
C LEU A 76 -12.45 7.95 44.64
N PRO A 77 -13.04 9.04 45.19
CA PRO A 77 -14.46 9.41 45.18
C PRO A 77 -14.88 10.16 43.90
N PRO A 78 -16.19 10.49 43.72
CA PRO A 78 -16.66 11.08 42.46
C PRO A 78 -16.25 12.55 42.32
N PRO A 79 -15.80 13.01 41.14
CA PRO A 79 -15.55 14.41 40.88
C PRO A 79 -16.78 15.18 40.35
N PRO A 80 -16.82 16.51 40.55
CA PRO A 80 -17.91 17.40 40.18
C PRO A 80 -17.87 17.84 38.70
N THR A 81 -19.02 18.36 38.28
CA THR A 81 -19.43 18.98 37.01
C THR A 81 -18.33 19.60 36.13
N SER A 82 -18.25 19.14 34.88
CA SER A 82 -17.38 19.67 33.81
C SER A 82 -17.98 20.86 33.06
N PRO A 83 -17.18 21.87 32.65
CA PRO A 83 -17.46 22.70 31.48
C PRO A 83 -16.72 22.15 30.24
N GLN A 84 -17.51 21.91 29.19
CA GLN A 84 -17.24 21.86 27.74
C GLN A 84 -15.84 21.44 27.23
N SER A 85 -15.80 20.27 26.58
CA SER A 85 -14.78 19.85 25.62
C SER A 85 -15.25 20.06 24.17
N PRO A 86 -14.33 20.18 23.20
CA PRO A 86 -14.61 20.66 21.85
C PRO A 86 -15.28 19.61 20.95
N VAL A 87 -16.04 20.14 19.99
CA VAL A 87 -16.94 19.45 19.06
C VAL A 87 -16.14 18.55 18.10
N VAL A 88 -16.41 17.24 18.14
CA VAL A 88 -16.10 16.28 17.07
C VAL A 88 -17.28 16.28 16.08
N PRO A 89 -17.07 16.34 14.75
CA PRO A 89 -18.17 16.26 13.81
C PRO A 89 -18.71 14.83 13.75
N GLN A 90 -19.87 14.60 14.35
CA GLN A 90 -20.71 13.44 14.05
C GLN A 90 -21.38 13.69 12.71
N ILE A 91 -21.09 12.84 11.71
CA ILE A 91 -21.88 12.77 10.48
C ILE A 91 -22.84 11.61 10.66
N ASP A 92 -24.12 11.94 10.81
CA ASP A 92 -25.19 10.98 10.98
C ASP A 92 -25.45 10.21 9.68
N ILE A 93 -25.25 8.89 9.73
CA ILE A 93 -25.84 7.97 8.77
C ILE A 93 -27.30 7.80 9.19
N PRO A 94 -28.31 7.90 8.30
CA PRO A 94 -29.70 7.71 8.67
C PRO A 94 -29.89 6.29 9.24
N SER A 95 -30.02 6.18 10.55
CA SER A 95 -30.49 4.99 11.24
C SER A 95 -31.98 5.15 11.42
N ASP A 96 -32.74 4.32 10.72
CA ASP A 96 -34.15 4.17 11.01
C ASP A 96 -34.30 3.44 12.35
N SER A 97 -34.60 4.24 13.38
CA SER A 97 -35.63 4.00 14.39
C SER A 97 -35.78 2.58 14.93
N GLY A 98 -35.21 2.32 16.12
CA GLY A 98 -35.61 1.17 16.94
C GLY A 98 -34.74 0.91 18.16
N MET A 99 -35.02 1.58 19.26
CA MET A 99 -34.53 1.16 20.58
C MET A 99 -35.01 -0.26 20.90
N GLN A 100 -34.08 -1.19 21.10
CA GLN A 100 -34.21 -2.28 22.06
C GLN A 100 -32.84 -2.89 22.32
N GLY A 101 -32.48 -3.02 23.60
CA GLY A 101 -31.38 -3.87 24.00
C GLY A 101 -31.71 -5.32 23.66
N GLU A 102 -31.28 -5.79 22.49
CA GLU A 102 -31.50 -7.17 22.09
C GLU A 102 -30.27 -8.01 22.42
N LYS A 103 -30.31 -8.61 23.60
CA LYS A 103 -29.79 -9.97 23.72
C LYS A 103 -30.65 -10.84 22.80
N ASN A 104 -30.11 -11.41 21.73
CA ASN A 104 -30.79 -12.50 21.06
C ASN A 104 -29.86 -13.54 20.39
N LYS A 105 -30.07 -14.78 20.86
CA LYS A 105 -29.92 -16.09 20.19
C LYS A 105 -28.55 -16.39 19.54
N GLY A 106 -27.67 -16.99 20.35
CA GLY A 106 -26.52 -17.75 19.84
C GLY A 106 -25.13 -17.22 20.19
N GLY A 107 -25.01 -16.17 21.01
CA GLY A 107 -23.71 -15.66 21.44
C GLY A 107 -22.98 -14.78 20.40
N LEU A 108 -23.61 -14.46 19.26
CA LEU A 108 -23.09 -13.50 18.30
C LEU A 108 -23.63 -12.07 18.58
N TYR A 109 -22.78 -11.08 18.35
CA TYR A 109 -23.00 -9.66 18.57
C TYR A 109 -23.48 -8.96 17.30
N ASP A 110 -24.62 -8.26 17.37
CA ASP A 110 -25.20 -7.49 16.26
C ASP A 110 -25.36 -5.99 16.60
N GLY A 111 -24.57 -5.48 17.55
CA GLY A 111 -24.69 -4.10 18.03
C GLY A 111 -24.13 -3.04 17.08
N LYS A 112 -24.10 -1.78 17.55
CA LYS A 112 -23.55 -0.64 16.80
C LYS A 112 -22.13 -0.94 16.32
N ILE A 113 -21.81 -0.52 15.09
CA ILE A 113 -20.50 -0.69 14.48
C ILE A 113 -19.58 0.49 14.86
N LYS A 114 -18.38 0.17 15.34
CA LYS A 114 -17.32 1.14 15.60
C LYS A 114 -16.03 0.67 14.95
N LEU A 115 -15.35 1.57 14.24
CA LEU A 115 -14.13 1.31 13.47
C LEU A 115 -12.97 2.10 14.06
N TYR A 116 -12.53 1.72 15.26
CA TYR A 116 -11.54 2.49 16.01
C TYR A 116 -10.18 2.54 15.32
N GLU A 117 -9.70 1.37 14.87
CA GLU A 117 -8.38 1.25 14.22
C GLU A 117 -8.37 1.97 12.86
N LEU A 118 -9.46 1.87 12.10
CA LEU A 118 -9.60 2.60 10.84
C LEU A 118 -9.43 4.10 11.06
N ALA A 119 -10.18 4.67 12.01
CA ALA A 119 -10.11 6.10 12.32
C ALA A 119 -8.70 6.57 12.70
N SER A 120 -7.89 5.70 13.33
CA SER A 120 -6.50 6.01 13.69
C SER A 120 -5.55 6.03 12.49
N SER A 121 -5.86 5.26 11.44
CA SER A 121 -5.04 5.12 10.23
C SER A 121 -5.40 6.09 9.11
N LEU A 122 -6.54 6.77 9.21
CA LEU A 122 -7.00 7.70 8.18
C LEU A 122 -6.32 9.07 8.32
N PRO A 123 -6.16 9.82 7.20
CA PRO A 123 -5.80 11.22 7.24
C PRO A 123 -6.77 12.04 8.12
N THR A 124 -6.26 13.09 8.76
CA THR A 124 -7.08 13.97 9.61
C THR A 124 -8.11 14.74 8.79
N ASP A 125 -7.69 15.22 7.61
CA ASP A 125 -8.54 15.98 6.71
C ASP A 125 -9.13 15.06 5.64
N LYS A 126 -10.36 15.39 5.23
CA LYS A 126 -10.99 14.70 4.10
C LYS A 126 -10.22 14.99 2.82
N HIS A 127 -10.24 14.03 1.90
CA HIS A 127 -9.66 14.25 0.59
C HIS A 127 -10.47 15.33 -0.14
N PRO A 128 -9.83 16.35 -0.74
CA PRO A 128 -10.54 17.41 -1.43
C PRO A 128 -11.31 16.86 -2.63
N GLU A 129 -12.56 17.28 -2.75
CA GLU A 129 -13.40 16.94 -3.90
C GLU A 129 -12.76 17.50 -5.19
N ASN A 130 -12.78 16.71 -6.27
CA ASN A 130 -12.25 17.04 -7.61
C ASN A 130 -10.72 17.06 -7.75
N VAL A 131 -9.97 16.51 -6.79
CA VAL A 131 -8.53 16.28 -6.93
C VAL A 131 -8.28 14.78 -7.08
N LEU A 132 -7.48 14.39 -8.08
CA LEU A 132 -7.03 13.01 -8.23
C LEU A 132 -6.19 12.60 -7.03
N SER A 133 -6.55 11.49 -6.38
CA SER A 133 -5.81 10.98 -5.23
C SER A 133 -4.58 10.20 -5.65
N GLY A 134 -4.56 9.61 -6.85
CA GLY A 134 -3.55 8.62 -7.24
C GLY A 134 -3.59 7.36 -6.37
N ALA A 135 -4.64 7.18 -5.57
CA ALA A 135 -4.70 6.14 -4.55
C ALA A 135 -5.28 4.84 -5.10
N VAL A 136 -4.60 3.73 -4.84
CA VAL A 136 -5.03 2.37 -5.16
C VAL A 136 -5.29 1.64 -3.86
N LEU A 137 -6.51 1.16 -3.67
CA LEU A 137 -6.90 0.44 -2.47
C LEU A 137 -6.93 -1.07 -2.73
N PHE A 138 -6.04 -1.82 -2.08
CA PHE A 138 -6.19 -3.27 -1.94
C PHE A 138 -7.10 -3.56 -0.76
N ALA A 139 -8.14 -4.37 -0.94
CA ALA A 139 -9.11 -4.68 0.10
C ALA A 139 -9.44 -6.18 0.14
N GLY A 140 -9.54 -6.74 1.35
CA GLY A 140 -9.97 -8.12 1.57
C GLY A 140 -10.34 -8.37 3.02
N SER A 141 -10.99 -9.49 3.31
CA SER A 141 -11.36 -9.93 4.66
C SER A 141 -10.66 -11.19 5.13
N ASP A 142 -10.39 -12.11 4.21
CA ASP A 142 -9.72 -13.38 4.47
C ASP A 142 -8.19 -13.19 4.42
N LEU A 143 -7.49 -13.71 5.43
CA LEU A 143 -6.03 -13.63 5.52
C LEU A 143 -5.29 -14.30 4.35
N HIS A 144 -5.84 -15.35 3.75
CA HIS A 144 -5.27 -15.98 2.56
C HIS A 144 -5.34 -15.02 1.37
N CYS A 145 -6.50 -14.38 1.16
CA CYS A 145 -6.68 -13.38 0.11
C CYS A 145 -5.73 -12.18 0.29
N ILE A 146 -5.64 -11.64 1.51
CA ILE A 146 -4.71 -10.55 1.85
C ILE A 146 -3.26 -10.96 1.58
N THR A 147 -2.86 -12.14 2.05
CA THR A 147 -1.49 -12.66 1.88
C THR A 147 -1.15 -12.87 0.40
N ASP A 148 -2.10 -13.34 -0.41
CA ASP A 148 -1.89 -13.46 -1.85
C ASP A 148 -1.67 -12.09 -2.49
N MET A 149 -2.42 -11.05 -2.13
CA MET A 149 -2.29 -9.71 -2.74
C MET A 149 -1.04 -8.93 -2.32
N LEU A 150 -0.44 -9.24 -1.17
CA LEU A 150 0.67 -8.47 -0.61
C LEU A 150 1.86 -8.27 -1.56
N PRO A 151 2.39 -9.30 -2.24
CA PRO A 151 3.49 -9.12 -3.19
C PRO A 151 3.19 -8.08 -4.28
N LEU A 152 1.97 -8.12 -4.83
CA LEU A 152 1.53 -7.17 -5.86
C LEU A 152 1.40 -5.76 -5.30
N ALA A 153 0.74 -5.59 -4.15
CA ALA A 153 0.60 -4.31 -3.48
C ALA A 153 1.97 -3.68 -3.13
N CYS A 154 2.88 -4.47 -2.56
CA CYS A 154 4.23 -4.03 -2.23
C CYS A 154 5.03 -3.64 -3.47
N ARG A 155 4.94 -4.41 -4.56
CA ARG A 155 5.61 -4.05 -5.81
C ARG A 155 5.06 -2.75 -6.35
N MET A 156 3.74 -2.58 -6.39
CA MET A 156 3.10 -1.36 -6.86
C MET A 156 3.53 -0.13 -6.04
N ALA A 157 3.63 -0.27 -4.72
CA ALA A 157 4.09 0.79 -3.85
C ALA A 157 5.56 1.17 -4.09
N ARG A 158 6.40 0.18 -4.44
CA ARG A 158 7.81 0.41 -4.79
C ARG A 158 8.00 1.12 -6.13
N GLU A 159 7.08 0.97 -7.08
CA GLU A 159 7.13 1.71 -8.36
C GLU A 159 6.86 3.21 -8.17
N GLN A 160 6.28 3.62 -7.02
CA GLN A 160 5.99 5.03 -6.66
C GLN A 160 5.11 5.79 -7.67
N GLN A 161 4.37 5.08 -8.52
CA GLN A 161 3.40 5.68 -9.43
C GLN A 161 2.04 5.89 -8.75
N ASN A 162 1.71 5.06 -7.77
CA ASN A 162 0.43 5.07 -7.07
C ASN A 162 0.65 5.17 -5.56
N HIS A 163 -0.29 5.82 -4.87
CA HIS A 163 -0.39 5.77 -3.41
C HIS A 163 -1.13 4.49 -3.03
N VAL A 164 -0.39 3.49 -2.55
CA VAL A 164 -0.96 2.16 -2.29
C VAL A 164 -1.43 2.06 -0.85
N HIS A 165 -2.72 1.76 -0.71
CA HIS A 165 -3.39 1.51 0.56
C HIS A 165 -3.83 0.04 0.62
N LEU A 166 -3.79 -0.56 1.79
CA LEU A 166 -4.32 -1.90 2.04
C LEU A 166 -5.29 -1.85 3.22
N ALA A 167 -6.54 -2.23 2.98
CA ALA A 167 -7.59 -2.29 3.99
C ALA A 167 -7.98 -3.72 4.33
N LEU A 168 -7.87 -4.05 5.62
CA LEU A 168 -8.30 -5.32 6.19
C LEU A 168 -9.74 -5.19 6.70
N PHE A 169 -10.58 -6.13 6.33
CA PHE A 169 -11.94 -6.27 6.80
C PHE A 169 -12.11 -7.64 7.48
N GLY A 170 -13.34 -7.99 7.88
CA GLY A 170 -13.66 -9.35 8.33
C GLY A 170 -13.71 -9.52 9.84
N LYS A 171 -13.55 -10.78 10.25
CA LYS A 171 -13.82 -11.28 11.62
C LYS A 171 -12.56 -11.75 12.34
N GLU A 172 -11.48 -11.99 11.60
CA GLU A 172 -10.24 -12.53 12.13
C GLU A 172 -9.58 -11.52 13.06
N GLU A 173 -8.95 -11.96 14.16
CA GLU A 173 -8.38 -11.09 15.20
C GLU A 173 -6.86 -10.88 15.06
N VAL A 174 -6.26 -11.27 13.93
CA VAL A 174 -4.82 -11.10 13.72
C VAL A 174 -4.48 -9.63 13.55
N SER A 175 -3.63 -9.07 14.40
CA SER A 175 -3.23 -7.65 14.28
C SER A 175 -2.53 -7.38 12.95
N VAL A 176 -2.65 -6.15 12.43
CA VAL A 176 -1.93 -5.72 11.22
C VAL A 176 -0.43 -6.00 11.34
N ASP A 177 0.15 -5.75 12.51
CA ASP A 177 1.57 -6.02 12.77
C ASP A 177 1.89 -7.52 12.76
N GLY A 178 0.97 -8.37 13.23
CA GLY A 178 1.09 -9.82 13.12
C GLY A 178 1.09 -10.28 11.66
N ILE A 179 0.21 -9.72 10.83
CA ILE A 179 0.16 -10.01 9.39
C ILE A 179 1.47 -9.58 8.72
N LYS A 180 1.96 -8.37 9.02
CA LYS A 180 3.25 -7.88 8.51
C LYS A 180 4.40 -8.80 8.90
N GLN A 181 4.48 -9.20 10.17
CA GLN A 181 5.56 -10.02 10.69
C GLN A 181 5.59 -11.41 10.04
N VAL A 182 4.44 -12.08 9.93
CA VAL A 182 4.35 -13.42 9.33
C VAL A 182 4.69 -13.39 7.84
N ASN A 183 4.36 -12.30 7.16
CA ASN A 183 4.67 -12.11 5.74
C ASN A 183 6.05 -11.49 5.48
N GLY A 184 6.86 -11.26 6.52
CA GLY A 184 8.20 -10.66 6.38
C GLY A 184 8.18 -9.23 5.82
N ILE A 185 7.11 -8.48 6.07
CA ILE A 185 6.94 -7.11 5.57
C ILE A 185 7.74 -6.14 6.44
N VAL A 186 8.75 -5.53 5.83
CA VAL A 186 9.49 -4.40 6.38
C VAL A 186 9.02 -3.13 5.68
N GLU A 187 8.75 -2.07 6.46
CA GLU A 187 8.18 -0.81 5.95
C GLU A 187 9.05 -0.13 4.87
N SER A 188 10.38 -0.28 4.96
CA SER A 188 11.30 0.20 3.92
C SER A 188 11.13 -0.50 2.57
N ASP A 189 10.72 -1.76 2.60
CA ASP A 189 10.69 -2.64 1.43
C ASP A 189 9.29 -2.68 0.81
N CYS A 190 8.27 -2.36 1.60
CA CYS A 190 6.87 -2.30 1.18
C CYS A 190 6.18 -1.08 1.81
N PRO A 191 6.27 0.10 1.16
CA PRO A 191 5.73 1.35 1.69
C PRO A 191 4.22 1.47 1.41
N ILE A 192 3.44 0.46 1.81
CA ILE A 192 1.97 0.50 1.74
C ILE A 192 1.39 1.08 3.03
N VAL A 193 0.31 1.85 2.92
CA VAL A 193 -0.43 2.36 4.07
C VAL A 193 -1.49 1.34 4.47
N TRP A 194 -1.44 0.89 5.72
CA TRP A 194 -2.35 -0.13 6.22
C TRP A 194 -3.55 0.49 6.94
N HIS A 195 -4.73 -0.05 6.69
CA HIS A 195 -5.99 0.34 7.32
C HIS A 195 -6.68 -0.89 7.90
N ASP A 196 -7.03 -0.83 9.18
CA ASP A 196 -7.80 -1.89 9.83
C ASP A 196 -9.26 -1.47 9.97
N SER A 197 -10.08 -1.96 9.04
CA SER A 197 -11.52 -1.65 8.96
C SER A 197 -12.38 -2.71 9.63
N ARG A 198 -11.81 -3.57 10.49
CA ARG A 198 -12.60 -4.55 11.25
C ARG A 198 -13.40 -3.83 12.34
N PRO A 199 -14.66 -4.26 12.59
CA PRO A 199 -15.49 -3.64 13.60
C PRO A 199 -15.09 -4.08 15.01
N ASP A 200 -15.48 -3.30 16.01
CA ASP A 200 -15.44 -3.75 17.40
C ASP A 200 -16.18 -5.09 17.57
N TYR A 201 -15.59 -6.00 18.35
CA TYR A 201 -16.09 -7.37 18.53
C TYR A 201 -16.20 -8.18 17.22
N ALA A 202 -15.29 -7.98 16.27
CA ALA A 202 -15.30 -8.62 14.94
C ALA A 202 -15.52 -10.15 14.99
N ALA A 203 -14.73 -10.89 15.78
CA ALA A 203 -14.85 -12.35 15.87
C ALA A 203 -16.22 -12.83 16.38
N GLN A 204 -16.86 -12.04 17.24
CA GLN A 204 -18.16 -12.35 17.82
C GLN A 204 -19.30 -11.83 16.95
N SER A 205 -19.03 -11.13 15.86
CA SER A 205 -20.06 -10.45 15.08
C SER A 205 -20.82 -11.39 14.15
N THR A 206 -22.11 -11.09 13.93
CA THR A 206 -22.89 -11.69 12.85
C THR A 206 -22.32 -11.29 11.49
N ASP A 207 -22.49 -12.14 10.48
CA ASP A 207 -21.99 -11.86 9.13
C ASP A 207 -22.68 -10.63 8.51
N ASP A 208 -23.96 -10.42 8.83
CA ASP A 208 -24.70 -9.22 8.42
C ASP A 208 -24.12 -7.94 9.04
N ARG A 209 -23.71 -7.98 10.32
CA ARG A 209 -23.02 -6.86 10.96
C ARG A 209 -21.69 -6.57 10.28
N VAL A 210 -20.92 -7.61 9.98
CA VAL A 210 -19.62 -7.46 9.32
C VAL A 210 -19.80 -6.92 7.91
N ALA A 211 -20.76 -7.41 7.14
CA ALA A 211 -21.08 -6.88 5.80
C ALA A 211 -21.48 -5.39 5.84
N ARG A 212 -22.22 -4.95 6.86
CA ARG A 212 -22.53 -3.54 7.09
C ARG A 212 -21.27 -2.75 7.46
N SER A 213 -20.36 -3.34 8.24
CA SER A 213 -19.09 -2.73 8.62
C SER A 213 -18.15 -2.54 7.43
N VAL A 214 -18.11 -3.49 6.48
CA VAL A 214 -17.35 -3.38 5.23
C VAL A 214 -17.79 -2.14 4.44
N LYS A 215 -19.10 -2.02 4.20
CA LYS A 215 -19.67 -0.84 3.54
C LYS A 215 -19.32 0.45 4.28
N GLY A 216 -19.45 0.46 5.61
CA GLY A 216 -19.14 1.61 6.45
C GLY A 216 -17.65 2.02 6.38
N GLY A 217 -16.74 1.05 6.47
CA GLY A 217 -15.30 1.26 6.39
C GLY A 217 -14.88 1.78 5.02
N LEU A 218 -15.40 1.17 3.94
CA LEU A 218 -15.17 1.66 2.57
C LEU A 218 -15.67 3.09 2.39
N ARG A 219 -16.81 3.46 2.99
CA ARG A 219 -17.30 4.85 2.95
C ARG A 219 -16.34 5.84 3.64
N PHE A 220 -15.75 5.45 4.77
CA PHE A 220 -14.72 6.28 5.41
C PHE A 220 -13.47 6.39 4.53
N ILE A 221 -12.98 5.28 3.99
CA ILE A 221 -11.82 5.28 3.07
C ILE A 221 -12.10 6.16 1.85
N GLU A 222 -13.27 6.05 1.24
CA GLU A 222 -13.69 6.90 0.13
C GLU A 222 -13.68 8.39 0.50
N THR A 223 -14.17 8.74 1.68
CA THR A 223 -14.26 10.14 2.13
C THR A 223 -12.87 10.77 2.42
N TYR A 224 -11.93 9.98 2.95
CA TYR A 224 -10.65 10.51 3.45
C TYR A 224 -9.47 10.22 2.52
N ILE A 225 -9.58 9.22 1.65
CA ILE A 225 -8.52 8.78 0.73
C ILE A 225 -8.96 8.95 -0.73
N ALA A 226 -10.26 8.78 -1.01
CA ALA A 226 -10.84 8.83 -2.36
C ALA A 226 -10.09 7.96 -3.38
N PRO A 227 -9.98 6.63 -3.15
CA PRO A 227 -9.24 5.74 -4.05
C PRO A 227 -9.80 5.78 -5.48
N GLU A 228 -8.90 5.78 -6.46
CA GLU A 228 -9.31 5.76 -7.87
C GLU A 228 -9.79 4.39 -8.33
N VAL A 229 -9.31 3.34 -7.65
CA VAL A 229 -9.64 1.94 -7.93
C VAL A 229 -9.51 1.11 -6.65
N ILE A 230 -10.43 0.16 -6.50
CA ILE A 230 -10.40 -0.87 -5.45
C ILE A 230 -10.01 -2.19 -6.09
N ILE A 231 -8.94 -2.81 -5.62
CA ILE A 231 -8.47 -4.13 -6.02
C ILE A 231 -8.77 -5.12 -4.90
N THR A 232 -9.44 -6.22 -5.23
CA THR A 232 -9.66 -7.33 -4.29
C THR A 232 -9.07 -8.60 -4.87
N GLY A 233 -8.79 -9.59 -4.02
CA GLY A 233 -8.37 -10.88 -4.53
C GLY A 233 -9.53 -11.62 -5.19
N ARG A 234 -9.32 -12.92 -5.40
CA ARG A 234 -10.25 -13.75 -6.13
C ARG A 234 -11.55 -13.94 -5.36
N LYS A 235 -12.67 -13.94 -6.09
CA LYS A 235 -14.00 -14.09 -5.50
C LYS A 235 -14.21 -15.41 -4.76
N ASP A 236 -13.50 -16.47 -5.14
CA ASP A 236 -13.62 -17.80 -4.55
C ASP A 236 -12.81 -17.99 -3.26
N TRP A 237 -11.92 -17.06 -2.91
CA TRP A 237 -11.08 -17.13 -1.72
C TRP A 237 -11.53 -16.20 -0.59
N GLU A 238 -12.51 -15.35 -0.86
CA GLU A 238 -12.94 -14.29 0.04
C GLU A 238 -14.26 -14.64 0.74
N ASP A 239 -14.53 -13.99 1.86
CA ASP A 239 -15.79 -14.18 2.56
C ASP A 239 -17.00 -13.62 1.76
N PRO A 240 -18.14 -14.34 1.73
CA PRO A 240 -19.35 -13.85 1.06
C PRO A 240 -19.87 -12.53 1.64
N PHE A 241 -19.74 -12.32 2.96
CA PHE A 241 -20.18 -11.08 3.61
C PHE A 241 -19.36 -9.87 3.14
N PHE A 242 -18.09 -10.07 2.76
CA PHE A 242 -17.22 -9.01 2.29
C PHE A 242 -17.69 -8.52 0.94
N PHE A 243 -17.90 -9.42 -0.03
CA PHE A 243 -18.44 -9.06 -1.33
C PHE A 243 -19.84 -8.45 -1.22
N GLY A 244 -20.70 -8.97 -0.34
CA GLY A 244 -22.01 -8.35 -0.08
C GLY A 244 -21.90 -6.91 0.44
N GLY A 245 -20.89 -6.61 1.27
CA GLY A 245 -20.59 -5.25 1.74
C GLY A 245 -20.02 -4.35 0.65
N LEU A 246 -19.05 -4.87 -0.10
CA LEU A 246 -18.37 -4.19 -1.20
C LEU A 246 -19.32 -3.84 -2.33
N GLU A 247 -20.09 -4.80 -2.85
CA GLU A 247 -21.04 -4.57 -3.95
C GLU A 247 -22.07 -3.47 -3.60
N ARG A 248 -22.55 -3.44 -2.34
CA ARG A 248 -23.44 -2.37 -1.85
C ARG A 248 -22.76 -1.00 -1.81
N HIS A 249 -21.46 -0.94 -1.51
CA HIS A 249 -20.70 0.31 -1.55
C HIS A 249 -20.46 0.76 -2.99
N LEU A 250 -20.02 -0.15 -3.87
CA LEU A 250 -19.76 0.12 -5.29
C LEU A 250 -21.01 0.63 -6.01
N TRP A 251 -22.20 0.11 -5.68
CA TRP A 251 -23.47 0.60 -6.23
C TRP A 251 -23.78 2.05 -5.87
N GLU A 252 -23.35 2.53 -4.70
CA GLU A 252 -23.63 3.88 -4.22
C GLU A 252 -22.61 4.91 -4.68
N VAL A 253 -21.33 4.53 -4.71
CA VAL A 253 -20.22 5.46 -5.00
C VAL A 253 -19.75 5.37 -6.45
N GLY A 254 -19.78 4.18 -7.04
CA GLY A 254 -19.31 3.95 -8.42
C GLY A 254 -17.79 3.89 -8.57
N THR A 255 -17.03 3.75 -7.49
CA THR A 255 -15.57 3.54 -7.56
C THR A 255 -15.26 2.27 -8.35
N PRO A 256 -14.38 2.29 -9.37
CA PRO A 256 -14.03 1.10 -10.13
C PRO A 256 -13.44 -0.01 -9.25
N HIS A 257 -13.86 -1.23 -9.51
CA HIS A 257 -13.46 -2.41 -8.77
C HIS A 257 -12.83 -3.45 -9.69
N ILE A 258 -11.66 -3.95 -9.32
CA ILE A 258 -10.95 -5.04 -10.00
C ILE A 258 -10.88 -6.21 -9.03
N ALA A 259 -11.63 -7.28 -9.29
CA ALA A 259 -11.37 -8.57 -8.67
C ALA A 259 -10.28 -9.28 -9.47
N LEU A 260 -9.18 -9.67 -8.82
CA LEU A 260 -8.09 -10.35 -9.50
C LEU A 260 -8.58 -11.68 -10.11
N PRO A 261 -8.36 -11.93 -11.41
CA PRO A 261 -8.82 -13.15 -12.08
C PRO A 261 -7.98 -14.38 -11.70
N THR A 262 -6.73 -14.17 -11.33
CA THR A 262 -5.74 -15.19 -10.97
C THR A 262 -4.96 -14.76 -9.73
N THR A 263 -3.94 -15.51 -9.34
CA THR A 263 -3.11 -15.15 -8.19
C THR A 263 -2.34 -13.87 -8.46
N SER A 264 -2.07 -13.07 -7.43
CA SER A 264 -1.37 -11.79 -7.61
C SER A 264 0.03 -11.96 -8.23
N ARG A 265 0.65 -13.13 -8.02
CA ARG A 265 1.97 -13.49 -8.55
C ARG A 265 2.00 -13.60 -10.07
N ASP A 266 0.89 -14.02 -10.67
CA ASP A 266 0.75 -14.09 -12.13
C ASP A 266 0.47 -12.70 -12.73
N LEU A 267 0.08 -11.75 -11.89
CA LEU A 267 -0.35 -10.41 -12.25
C LEU A 267 0.62 -9.32 -11.80
N MET A 268 1.86 -9.68 -11.46
CA MET A 268 2.86 -8.72 -10.93
C MET A 268 3.18 -7.57 -11.87
N TRP A 269 2.89 -7.71 -13.17
CA TRP A 269 3.02 -6.64 -14.15
C TRP A 269 2.00 -5.51 -13.92
N MET A 270 0.86 -5.77 -13.27
CA MET A 270 -0.13 -4.75 -12.90
C MET A 270 0.45 -3.67 -11.97
N ALA A 271 1.54 -3.98 -11.25
CA ALA A 271 2.21 -3.03 -10.38
C ALA A 271 2.76 -1.79 -11.11
N SER A 272 3.03 -1.88 -12.42
CA SER A 272 3.56 -0.76 -13.21
C SER A 272 2.48 0.09 -13.90
N ILE A 273 1.21 -0.14 -13.58
CA ILE A 273 0.08 0.59 -14.17
C ILE A 273 -0.33 1.72 -13.22
N GLU A 274 -0.48 2.92 -13.76
CA GLU A 274 -0.99 4.08 -13.03
C GLU A 274 -2.47 3.92 -12.66
N SER A 275 -2.88 4.49 -11.53
CA SER A 275 -4.25 4.45 -11.00
C SER A 275 -5.29 4.94 -12.01
N THR A 276 -4.94 5.97 -12.80
CA THR A 276 -5.80 6.55 -13.84
C THR A 276 -6.11 5.55 -14.96
N ALA A 277 -5.16 4.68 -15.30
CA ALA A 277 -5.34 3.59 -16.27
C ALA A 277 -6.04 2.38 -15.63
N LEU A 278 -5.75 2.06 -14.37
CA LEU A 278 -6.46 1.01 -13.63
C LEU A 278 -7.95 1.32 -13.48
N LYS A 279 -8.34 2.60 -13.41
CA LYS A 279 -9.73 3.05 -13.34
C LYS A 279 -10.61 2.52 -14.49
N VAL A 280 -10.02 2.33 -15.67
CA VAL A 280 -10.73 1.87 -16.89
C VAL A 280 -10.47 0.39 -17.19
N TRP A 281 -9.91 -0.36 -16.24
CA TRP A 281 -9.55 -1.78 -16.41
C TRP A 281 -10.68 -2.63 -16.99
N ASN A 282 -11.91 -2.43 -16.51
CA ASN A 282 -13.07 -3.22 -16.95
C ASN A 282 -13.69 -2.75 -18.28
N ASP A 283 -13.20 -1.69 -18.90
CA ASP A 283 -13.69 -1.16 -20.20
C ASP A 283 -12.65 -1.31 -21.32
N ILE A 284 -11.71 -2.24 -21.16
CA ILE A 284 -10.69 -2.52 -22.19
C ILE A 284 -11.32 -3.35 -23.31
N ARG A 285 -11.14 -2.88 -24.56
CA ARG A 285 -11.53 -3.60 -25.78
C ARG A 285 -10.29 -3.92 -26.59
N VAL A 286 -10.06 -5.21 -26.83
CA VAL A 286 -8.92 -5.69 -27.62
C VAL A 286 -9.44 -6.16 -28.97
N ASP A 287 -9.19 -5.38 -30.01
CA ASP A 287 -9.52 -5.73 -31.40
C ASP A 287 -8.23 -6.09 -32.14
N MET A 288 -8.16 -7.31 -32.66
CA MET A 288 -7.03 -7.85 -33.40
C MET A 288 -7.39 -8.00 -34.87
N VAL A 289 -6.52 -7.53 -35.76
CA VAL A 289 -6.67 -7.69 -37.21
C VAL A 289 -5.50 -8.50 -37.74
N VAL A 290 -5.80 -9.64 -38.38
CA VAL A 290 -4.82 -10.55 -38.96
C VAL A 290 -4.96 -10.54 -40.47
N HIS A 291 -3.92 -10.10 -41.18
CA HIS A 291 -3.85 -10.26 -42.62
C HIS A 291 -3.32 -11.65 -42.95
N ALA A 292 -4.20 -12.51 -43.46
CA ALA A 292 -3.83 -13.88 -43.80
C ALA A 292 -2.91 -13.89 -45.03
N SER A 293 -1.80 -14.62 -44.95
CA SER A 293 -1.00 -14.97 -46.12
C SER A 293 -1.68 -16.07 -46.93
N GLN A 294 -1.20 -16.35 -48.15
CA GLN A 294 -1.69 -17.48 -48.94
C GLN A 294 -1.44 -18.86 -48.27
N SER A 295 -0.60 -18.92 -47.23
CA SER A 295 -0.28 -20.14 -46.49
C SER A 295 -1.21 -20.34 -45.29
N ALA A 296 -2.14 -21.29 -45.41
CA ALA A 296 -3.09 -21.64 -44.35
C ALA A 296 -2.41 -22.16 -43.05
N GLY A 297 -1.23 -22.78 -43.16
CA GLY A 297 -0.55 -23.37 -42.00
C GLY A 297 -0.05 -22.33 -40.99
N SER A 298 0.32 -21.14 -41.46
CA SER A 298 0.75 -20.03 -40.60
C SER A 298 -0.43 -19.47 -39.79
N LEU A 299 -1.57 -19.27 -40.45
CA LEU A 299 -2.80 -18.79 -39.82
C LEU A 299 -3.31 -19.77 -38.76
N VAL A 300 -3.30 -21.08 -39.06
CA VAL A 300 -3.73 -22.11 -38.09
C VAL A 300 -2.85 -22.10 -36.84
N ARG A 301 -1.52 -21.93 -36.98
CA ARG A 301 -0.62 -21.79 -35.82
C ARG A 301 -0.93 -20.55 -34.99
N LEU A 302 -1.16 -19.41 -35.64
CA LEU A 302 -1.52 -18.18 -34.95
C LEU A 302 -2.84 -18.34 -34.20
N LEU A 303 -3.87 -18.91 -34.83
CA LEU A 303 -5.16 -19.15 -34.19
C LEU A 303 -5.05 -20.03 -32.96
N ARG A 304 -4.25 -21.10 -33.01
CA ARG A 304 -3.98 -21.94 -31.83
C ARG A 304 -3.23 -21.18 -30.73
N SER A 305 -2.31 -20.29 -31.11
CA SER A 305 -1.59 -19.47 -30.14
C SER A 305 -2.49 -18.43 -29.48
N LEU A 306 -3.41 -17.83 -30.23
CA LEU A 306 -4.39 -16.87 -29.71
C LEU A 306 -5.44 -17.56 -28.85
N ASP A 307 -5.85 -18.77 -29.20
CA ASP A 307 -6.79 -19.58 -28.41
C ASP A 307 -6.20 -19.98 -27.05
N ALA A 308 -4.89 -20.29 -27.01
CA ALA A 308 -4.18 -20.63 -25.78
C ALA A 308 -3.68 -19.41 -24.97
N ALA A 309 -3.86 -18.19 -25.48
CA ALA A 309 -3.40 -17.00 -24.79
C ALA A 309 -4.30 -16.64 -23.62
N ASP A 310 -3.70 -16.15 -22.53
CA ASP A 310 -4.45 -15.63 -21.39
C ASP A 310 -4.85 -14.17 -21.65
N TYR A 311 -6.16 -13.92 -21.66
CA TYR A 311 -6.73 -12.59 -21.84
C TYR A 311 -7.19 -11.97 -20.52
N LEU A 312 -6.84 -12.55 -19.36
CA LEU A 312 -7.07 -11.95 -18.05
C LEU A 312 -8.54 -11.61 -17.77
N GLY A 313 -9.45 -12.38 -18.34
CA GLY A 313 -10.91 -12.17 -18.27
C GLY A 313 -11.49 -11.30 -19.40
N PHE A 314 -10.66 -10.71 -20.27
CA PHE A 314 -11.11 -9.99 -21.46
C PHE A 314 -11.49 -10.96 -22.59
N THR A 315 -12.45 -10.54 -23.42
CA THR A 315 -12.83 -11.28 -24.64
C THR A 315 -12.39 -10.47 -25.86
N PRO A 316 -11.24 -10.79 -26.49
CA PRO A 316 -10.77 -10.06 -27.65
C PRO A 316 -11.65 -10.35 -28.87
N LYS A 317 -11.74 -9.38 -29.78
CA LYS A 317 -12.34 -9.59 -31.11
C LYS A 317 -11.23 -9.83 -32.12
N LEU A 318 -11.40 -10.85 -32.96
CA LEU A 318 -10.46 -11.19 -34.02
C LEU A 318 -11.12 -10.99 -35.38
N THR A 319 -10.50 -10.20 -36.24
CA THR A 319 -10.87 -10.03 -37.65
C THR A 319 -9.75 -10.58 -38.52
N ILE A 320 -10.09 -11.50 -39.43
CA ILE A 320 -9.11 -12.08 -40.36
C ILE A 320 -9.41 -11.56 -41.76
N GLU A 321 -8.47 -10.84 -42.34
CA GLU A 321 -8.54 -10.39 -43.72
C GLU A 321 -7.89 -11.42 -44.64
N LEU A 322 -8.68 -11.96 -45.57
CA LEU A 322 -8.20 -12.92 -46.56
C LEU A 322 -7.51 -12.19 -47.72
N PRO A 323 -6.44 -12.77 -48.31
CA PRO A 323 -5.76 -12.16 -49.44
C PRO A 323 -6.69 -12.07 -50.65
N ARG A 324 -6.61 -10.96 -51.37
CA ARG A 324 -7.36 -10.78 -52.63
C ARG A 324 -6.82 -11.77 -53.67
N LYS A 325 -7.72 -12.47 -54.36
CA LYS A 325 -7.40 -13.31 -55.51
C LYS A 325 -6.95 -12.46 -56.69
#